data_AF-A0AAD1YT25-F1
#
_entry.id   AF-A0AAD1YT25-F1
#
_cell.length_a   1.000
_cell.length_b   1.000
_cell.length_c   1.000
_cell.angle_alpha   90.00
_cell.angle_beta   90.00
_cell.angle_gamma   90.00
#
_symmetry.space_group_name_H-M   'P 1'
#
loop_
_entity.id
_entity.type
_entity.pdbx_description
1 polymer ?
#
loop_
_entity_poly.entity_id
_entity_poly.type
_entity_poly.pdbx_seq_one_letter_code
_entity_poly.pdbx_strand_id
1 'polypeptide(L)'
;MRHSAKLLRFLHSSIFTTSERAVEQNCLSLLQLCNSLPKLTQFHAQLVKVGLHANPLVLTKFTSVSSHLKAVHYASSVIFSPEPTSQCYDTFLFNTFIKAYAETENSKHTAIHYYTFMLSYGIRPNKYTYPFVLKACAGIVDLRLGQAVHGSVVRLGFSYDTHVLNTMVHMYCSCKNGIDFGEKLFDEMPKCNPAKIPQLGLNKSKVNTINPEFSLRPFRHSTVFVTARNFHT
;
A
#
# COMPACT_ATOMS: atom_id res chain seq x y z
N MET A 1 -0.95 -2.03 -50.28
CA MET A 1 0.34 -2.16 -49.54
C MET A 1 1.14 -0.87 -49.40
N ARG A 2 1.02 0.14 -50.29
CA ARG A 2 1.78 1.42 -50.15
C ARG A 2 1.17 2.45 -49.17
N HIS A 3 -0.10 2.31 -48.80
CA HIS A 3 -0.78 3.22 -47.85
C HIS A 3 -0.50 2.91 -46.37
N SER A 4 -0.36 1.63 -46.01
CA SER A 4 -0.02 1.21 -44.63
C SER A 4 1.38 1.66 -44.21
N ALA A 5 2.34 1.68 -45.15
CA ALA A 5 3.70 2.16 -44.90
C ALA A 5 3.79 3.70 -44.75
N LYS A 6 2.89 4.46 -45.36
CA LYS A 6 2.80 5.92 -45.16
C LYS A 6 2.18 6.26 -43.80
N LEU A 7 1.16 5.52 -43.37
CA LEU A 7 0.55 5.64 -42.04
C LEU A 7 1.54 5.34 -40.92
N LEU A 8 2.34 4.27 -41.06
CA LEU A 8 3.39 3.92 -40.09
C LEU A 8 4.51 4.96 -40.03
N ARG A 9 4.93 5.56 -41.15
CA ARG A 9 5.94 6.64 -41.15
C ARG A 9 5.38 7.95 -40.61
N PHE A 10 4.11 8.26 -40.87
CA PHE A 10 3.45 9.44 -40.33
C PHE A 10 3.28 9.33 -38.81
N LEU A 11 2.86 8.16 -38.30
CA LEU A 11 2.82 7.85 -36.87
C LEU A 11 4.22 7.87 -36.23
N HIS A 12 5.23 7.32 -36.91
CA HIS A 12 6.62 7.38 -36.42
C HIS A 12 7.17 8.82 -36.35
N SER A 13 6.80 9.69 -37.30
CA SER A 13 7.19 11.10 -37.28
C SER A 13 6.44 11.93 -36.23
N SER A 14 5.17 11.60 -35.96
CA SER A 14 4.34 12.32 -34.97
C SER A 14 4.62 11.88 -33.53
N ILE A 15 5.11 10.65 -33.32
CA ILE A 15 5.65 10.16 -32.05
C ILE A 15 6.95 10.90 -31.68
N PHE A 16 7.77 11.29 -32.67
CA PHE A 16 9.02 12.02 -32.42
C PHE A 16 8.84 13.53 -32.20
N THR A 17 7.65 14.07 -32.46
CA THR A 17 7.36 15.52 -32.28
C THR A 17 6.39 15.82 -31.14
N THR A 18 5.86 14.81 -30.44
CA THR A 18 4.99 15.02 -29.28
C THR A 18 5.81 14.99 -28.01
N SER A 19 5.68 16.03 -27.18
CA SER A 19 6.25 16.07 -25.83
C SER A 19 5.94 14.77 -25.09
N GLU A 20 6.91 14.19 -24.38
CA GLU A 20 6.76 12.99 -23.54
C GLU A 20 5.45 13.01 -22.72
N ARG A 21 5.07 14.19 -22.21
CA ARG A 21 3.81 14.45 -21.49
C ARG A 21 2.54 14.18 -22.29
N ALA A 22 2.54 14.46 -23.59
CA ALA A 22 1.39 14.18 -24.46
C ALA A 22 1.22 12.67 -24.68
N VAL A 23 2.32 11.93 -24.79
CA VAL A 23 2.30 10.46 -24.91
C VAL A 23 1.80 9.84 -23.60
N GLU A 24 2.30 10.31 -22.45
CA GLU A 24 1.82 9.92 -21.13
C GLU A 24 0.30 10.12 -20.98
N GLN A 25 -0.20 11.32 -21.29
CA GLN A 25 -1.62 11.65 -21.15
C GLN A 25 -2.52 10.78 -22.04
N ASN A 26 -2.04 10.44 -23.25
CA ASN A 26 -2.73 9.52 -24.14
C ASN A 26 -2.75 8.08 -23.59
N CYS A 27 -1.65 7.61 -22.99
CA CYS A 27 -1.63 6.32 -22.31
C CYS A 27 -2.59 6.27 -21.11
N LEU A 28 -2.65 7.35 -20.33
CA LEU A 28 -3.55 7.45 -19.16
C LEU A 28 -5.03 7.44 -19.57
N SER A 29 -5.41 8.11 -20.66
CA SER A 29 -6.79 8.14 -21.16
C SER A 29 -7.21 6.78 -21.74
N LEU A 30 -6.33 6.10 -22.48
CA LEU A 30 -6.59 4.75 -22.99
C LEU A 30 -6.74 3.72 -21.87
N LEU A 31 -5.95 3.83 -20.81
CA LEU A 31 -6.07 2.98 -19.62
C LEU A 31 -7.44 3.08 -18.94
N GLN A 32 -8.06 4.27 -18.94
CA GLN A 32 -9.40 4.45 -18.37
C GLN A 32 -10.48 3.66 -19.14
N LEU A 33 -10.22 3.30 -20.39
CA LEU A 33 -11.16 2.57 -21.26
C LEU A 33 -10.98 1.04 -21.18
N CYS A 34 -9.96 0.56 -20.48
CA CYS A 34 -9.70 -0.88 -20.31
C CYS A 34 -10.74 -1.49 -19.36
N ASN A 35 -11.65 -2.29 -19.91
CA ASN A 35 -12.71 -2.98 -19.17
C ASN A 35 -12.61 -4.52 -19.22
N SER A 36 -11.53 -5.07 -19.78
CA SER A 36 -11.31 -6.51 -19.86
C SER A 36 -9.82 -6.85 -19.82
N LEU A 37 -9.49 -8.05 -19.35
CA LEU A 37 -8.12 -8.55 -19.31
C LEU A 37 -7.43 -8.57 -20.69
N PRO A 38 -8.07 -9.01 -21.79
CA PRO A 38 -7.45 -8.95 -23.12
C PRO A 38 -7.09 -7.53 -23.57
N LYS A 39 -7.90 -6.53 -23.24
CA LYS A 39 -7.56 -5.12 -23.53
C LYS A 39 -6.39 -4.64 -22.69
N LEU A 40 -6.32 -5.06 -21.43
CA LEU A 40 -5.22 -4.73 -20.53
C LEU A 40 -3.89 -5.33 -21.02
N THR A 41 -3.90 -6.58 -21.52
CA THR A 41 -2.69 -7.23 -22.06
C THR A 41 -2.22 -6.60 -23.38
N GLN A 42 -3.15 -6.26 -24.28
CA GLN A 42 -2.86 -5.50 -25.50
C GLN A 42 -2.28 -4.12 -25.17
N PHE A 43 -2.84 -3.45 -24.17
CA PHE A 43 -2.33 -2.15 -23.72
C PHE A 43 -0.92 -2.28 -23.13
N HIS A 44 -0.65 -3.31 -22.33
CA HIS A 44 0.70 -3.57 -21.83
C HIS A 44 1.71 -3.77 -22.97
N ALA A 45 1.38 -4.57 -24.00
CA ALA A 45 2.24 -4.72 -25.17
C ALA A 45 2.53 -3.37 -25.86
N GLN A 46 1.54 -2.48 -25.92
CA GLN A 46 1.71 -1.14 -26.44
C GLN A 46 2.60 -0.26 -25.55
N LEU A 47 2.51 -0.36 -24.22
CA LEU A 47 3.40 0.36 -23.30
C LEU A 47 4.87 -0.02 -23.49
N VAL A 48 5.14 -1.32 -23.65
CA VAL A 48 6.49 -1.83 -23.93
C VAL A 48 7.01 -1.26 -25.24
N LYS A 49 6.18 -1.28 -26.30
CA LYS A 49 6.54 -0.74 -27.61
C LYS A 49 6.82 0.76 -27.61
N VAL A 50 6.09 1.53 -26.80
CA VAL A 50 6.25 2.99 -26.68
C VAL A 50 7.37 3.37 -25.69
N GLY A 51 7.90 2.42 -24.92
CA GLY A 51 8.98 2.65 -23.96
C GLY A 51 8.53 3.23 -22.62
N LEU A 52 7.23 3.25 -22.32
CA LEU A 52 6.66 3.81 -21.08
C LEU A 52 6.36 2.76 -20.00
N HIS A 53 6.85 1.53 -20.16
CA HIS A 53 6.60 0.43 -19.23
C HIS A 53 7.22 0.61 -17.84
N ALA A 54 8.17 1.54 -17.68
CA ALA A 54 8.76 1.91 -16.39
C ALA A 54 8.23 3.24 -15.83
N ASN A 55 7.32 3.92 -16.53
CA ASN A 55 6.82 5.23 -16.11
C ASN A 55 5.91 5.10 -14.87
N PRO A 56 6.23 5.75 -13.73
CA PRO A 56 5.49 5.57 -12.47
C PRO A 56 4.00 5.93 -12.54
N LEU A 57 3.62 6.97 -13.31
CA LEU A 57 2.23 7.41 -13.46
C LEU A 57 1.41 6.39 -14.25
N VAL A 58 2.00 5.88 -15.33
CA VAL A 58 1.40 4.84 -16.17
C VAL A 58 1.25 3.54 -15.38
N LEU A 59 2.29 3.12 -14.65
CA LEU A 59 2.28 1.91 -13.81
C LEU A 59 1.23 2.01 -12.70
N THR A 60 1.13 3.16 -12.04
CA THR A 60 0.10 3.46 -11.04
C THR A 60 -1.31 3.25 -11.61
N LYS A 61 -1.58 3.88 -12.76
CA LYS A 61 -2.90 3.82 -13.37
C LYS A 61 -3.20 2.41 -13.86
N PHE A 62 -2.20 1.74 -14.43
CA PHE A 62 -2.27 0.34 -14.84
C PHE A 62 -2.64 -0.58 -13.67
N THR A 63 -2.00 -0.45 -12.50
CA THR A 63 -2.33 -1.25 -11.32
C THR A 63 -3.73 -0.94 -10.79
N SER A 64 -4.15 0.33 -10.78
CA SER A 64 -5.51 0.71 -10.38
C SER A 64 -6.59 0.08 -11.26
N VAL A 65 -6.41 0.10 -12.59
CA VAL A 65 -7.32 -0.56 -13.55
C VAL A 65 -7.30 -2.08 -13.35
N SER A 66 -6.11 -2.65 -13.15
CA SER A 66 -5.95 -4.09 -12.90
C SER A 66 -6.67 -4.55 -11.64
N SER A 67 -6.72 -3.72 -10.60
CA SER A 67 -7.51 -3.98 -9.39
C SER A 67 -9.01 -4.06 -9.69
N HIS A 68 -9.56 -3.13 -10.48
CA HIS A 68 -10.97 -3.17 -10.90
C HIS A 68 -11.30 -4.41 -11.74
N LEU A 69 -10.34 -4.89 -12.54
CA LEU A 69 -10.49 -6.07 -13.38
C LEU A 69 -10.19 -7.40 -12.65
N LYS A 70 -9.93 -7.38 -11.34
CA LYS A 70 -9.46 -8.53 -10.56
C LYS A 70 -8.22 -9.21 -11.17
N ALA A 71 -7.39 -8.44 -11.88
CA ALA A 71 -6.22 -8.86 -12.62
C ALA A 71 -4.91 -8.40 -11.97
N VAL A 72 -4.91 -8.14 -10.66
CA VAL A 72 -3.73 -7.64 -9.92
C VAL A 72 -2.53 -8.57 -10.06
N HIS A 73 -2.77 -9.89 -10.13
CA HIS A 73 -1.71 -10.89 -10.35
C HIS A 73 -1.02 -10.75 -11.72
N TYR A 74 -1.77 -10.47 -12.78
CA TYR A 74 -1.18 -10.21 -14.09
C TYR A 74 -0.35 -8.93 -14.06
N ALA A 75 -0.88 -7.88 -13.44
CA ALA A 75 -0.15 -6.61 -13.35
C ALA A 75 1.15 -6.75 -12.57
N SER A 76 1.12 -7.53 -11.49
CA SER A 76 2.29 -7.74 -10.66
C SER A 76 3.35 -8.59 -11.35
N SER A 77 2.96 -9.65 -12.07
CA SER A 77 3.91 -10.47 -12.85
C SER A 77 4.60 -9.68 -13.96
N VAL A 78 3.89 -8.72 -14.54
CA VAL A 78 4.43 -7.83 -15.57
C VAL A 78 5.39 -6.80 -14.99
N ILE A 79 4.97 -6.13 -13.91
CA ILE A 79 5.68 -4.98 -13.36
C ILE A 79 6.93 -5.41 -12.59
N PHE A 80 6.85 -6.54 -11.88
CA PHE A 80 7.94 -7.09 -11.09
C PHE A 80 8.66 -8.26 -11.79
N SER A 81 8.64 -8.29 -13.13
CA SER A 81 9.33 -9.31 -13.91
C SER A 81 10.84 -9.26 -13.64
N PRO A 82 11.54 -10.40 -13.49
CA PRO A 82 12.97 -10.48 -13.18
C PRO A 82 13.90 -10.09 -14.37
N GLU A 83 13.36 -9.51 -15.43
CA GLU A 83 14.18 -9.03 -16.56
C GLU A 83 15.15 -7.93 -16.10
N PRO A 84 16.37 -7.86 -16.65
CA PRO A 84 17.43 -6.94 -16.25
C PRO A 84 17.20 -5.52 -16.80
N THR A 85 15.96 -5.03 -16.67
CA THR A 85 15.62 -3.65 -16.96
C THR A 85 15.82 -2.82 -15.70
N SER A 86 16.36 -1.61 -15.85
CA SER A 86 16.60 -0.63 -14.81
C SER A 86 15.29 -0.11 -14.17
N GLN A 87 14.47 -1.00 -13.60
CA GLN A 87 13.21 -0.64 -12.94
C GLN A 87 13.53 0.16 -11.67
N CYS A 88 13.22 1.45 -11.70
CA CYS A 88 13.21 2.29 -10.50
C CYS A 88 11.85 2.13 -9.81
N TYR A 89 11.71 1.13 -8.94
CA TYR A 89 10.52 1.03 -8.11
C TYR A 89 10.52 2.13 -7.05
N ASP A 90 9.37 2.74 -6.82
CA ASP A 90 9.19 3.73 -5.77
C ASP A 90 8.18 3.26 -4.71
N THR A 91 8.08 4.02 -3.62
CA THR A 91 7.13 3.74 -2.53
C THR A 91 5.67 3.75 -3.00
N PHE A 92 5.34 4.59 -3.99
CA PHE A 92 3.98 4.76 -4.45
C PHE A 92 3.49 3.49 -5.18
N LEU A 93 4.32 2.94 -6.06
CA LEU A 93 4.04 1.70 -6.79
C LEU A 93 3.81 0.54 -5.82
N PHE A 94 4.70 0.36 -4.85
CA PHE A 94 4.55 -0.67 -3.81
C PHE A 94 3.26 -0.46 -3.01
N ASN A 95 2.96 0.77 -2.56
CA ASN A 95 1.72 1.08 -1.84
C ASN A 95 0.48 0.72 -2.65
N THR A 96 0.51 0.93 -3.97
CA THR A 96 -0.59 0.59 -4.87
C THR A 96 -0.84 -0.91 -4.92
N PHE A 97 0.22 -1.73 -5.04
CA PHE A 97 0.10 -3.19 -5.02
C PHE A 97 -0.29 -3.74 -3.66
N ILE A 98 0.35 -3.27 -2.60
CA ILE A 98 0.04 -3.69 -1.23
C ILE A 98 -1.43 -3.39 -0.92
N LYS A 99 -1.93 -2.20 -1.30
CA LYS A 99 -3.35 -1.85 -1.17
C LYS A 99 -4.25 -2.83 -1.94
N ALA A 100 -3.99 -3.04 -3.22
CA ALA A 100 -4.83 -3.88 -4.08
C ALA A 100 -4.93 -5.31 -3.55
N TYR A 101 -3.82 -5.90 -3.09
CA TYR A 101 -3.81 -7.22 -2.49
C TYR A 101 -4.41 -7.25 -1.07
N ALA A 102 -4.23 -6.19 -0.27
CA ALA A 102 -4.83 -6.10 1.06
C ALA A 102 -6.37 -5.94 1.01
N GLU A 103 -6.92 -5.41 -0.09
CA GLU A 103 -8.36 -5.30 -0.32
C GLU A 103 -8.96 -6.58 -0.93
N THR A 104 -8.14 -7.42 -1.56
CA THR A 104 -8.56 -8.71 -2.11
C THR A 104 -8.67 -9.76 -0.99
N GLU A 105 -9.81 -10.45 -0.92
CA GLU A 105 -10.16 -11.37 0.17
C GLU A 105 -9.09 -12.44 0.42
N ASN A 106 -8.67 -13.14 -0.64
CA ASN A 106 -7.74 -14.28 -0.57
C ASN A 106 -6.29 -13.93 -0.94
N SER A 107 -5.86 -12.67 -0.76
CA SER A 107 -4.51 -12.25 -1.18
C SER A 107 -3.76 -11.43 -0.13
N LYS A 108 -4.17 -11.52 1.14
CA LYS A 108 -3.53 -10.81 2.25
C LYS A 108 -2.05 -11.19 2.39
N HIS A 109 -1.71 -12.47 2.27
CA HIS A 109 -0.31 -12.92 2.27
C HIS A 109 0.51 -12.30 1.13
N THR A 110 -0.09 -12.12 -0.05
CA THR A 110 0.58 -11.46 -1.18
C THR A 110 0.86 -9.99 -0.88
N ALA A 111 -0.04 -9.29 -0.16
CA ALA A 111 0.24 -7.92 0.29
C ALA A 111 1.46 -7.86 1.22
N ILE A 112 1.59 -8.83 2.14
CA ILE A 112 2.74 -8.93 3.05
C ILE A 112 4.02 -9.30 2.30
N HIS A 113 3.92 -10.16 1.27
CA HIS A 113 5.04 -10.44 0.38
C HIS A 113 5.56 -9.16 -0.29
N TYR A 114 4.69 -8.34 -0.87
CA TYR A 114 5.10 -7.07 -1.49
C TYR A 114 5.65 -6.05 -0.48
N TYR A 115 5.12 -6.01 0.74
CA TYR A 115 5.74 -5.22 1.81
C TYR A 115 7.15 -5.71 2.14
N THR A 116 7.36 -7.02 2.22
CA THR A 116 8.69 -7.61 2.49
C THR A 116 9.65 -7.33 1.33
N PHE A 117 9.15 -7.43 0.10
CA PHE A 117 9.92 -7.12 -1.10
C PHE A 117 10.32 -5.63 -1.17
N MET A 118 9.41 -4.73 -0.82
CA MET A 118 9.71 -3.30 -0.68
C MET A 118 10.89 -3.06 0.27
N LEU A 119 10.88 -3.75 1.43
CA LEU A 119 11.97 -3.65 2.41
C LEU A 119 13.28 -4.25 1.91
N SER A 120 13.26 -5.40 1.24
CA SER A 120 14.47 -6.03 0.71
C SER A 120 15.10 -5.24 -0.44
N TYR A 121 14.28 -4.48 -1.19
CA TYR A 121 14.74 -3.53 -2.20
C TYR A 121 15.24 -2.20 -1.62
N GLY A 122 15.24 -2.04 -0.29
CA GLY A 122 15.68 -0.82 0.39
C GLY A 122 14.71 0.35 0.28
N ILE A 123 13.48 0.13 -0.20
CA ILE A 123 12.48 1.18 -0.33
C ILE A 123 11.79 1.36 1.02
N ARG A 124 11.81 2.60 1.52
CA ARG A 124 11.33 2.91 2.87
C ARG A 124 9.79 3.02 2.92
N PRO A 125 9.10 2.29 3.80
CA PRO A 125 7.67 2.47 4.07
C PRO A 125 7.37 3.88 4.56
N ASN A 126 6.18 4.39 4.24
CA ASN A 126 5.68 5.65 4.74
C ASN A 126 4.33 5.47 5.48
N LYS A 127 3.81 6.57 6.04
CA LYS A 127 2.51 6.58 6.74
C LYS A 127 1.33 6.07 5.91
N TYR A 128 1.44 6.06 4.58
CA TYR A 128 0.41 5.52 3.68
C TYR A 128 0.61 4.03 3.37
N THR A 129 1.80 3.48 3.62
CA THR A 129 2.09 2.05 3.47
C THR A 129 1.42 1.23 4.58
N TYR A 130 1.64 1.64 5.84
CA TYR A 130 1.25 0.87 7.01
C TYR A 130 -0.23 0.54 7.12
N PRO A 131 -1.19 1.43 6.80
CA PRO A 131 -2.60 1.09 6.85
C PRO A 131 -2.95 -0.14 6.00
N PHE A 132 -2.36 -0.26 4.81
CA PHE A 132 -2.60 -1.41 3.94
C PHE A 132 -1.96 -2.70 4.49
N VAL A 133 -0.74 -2.59 5.00
CA VAL A 133 -0.01 -3.73 5.60
C VAL A 133 -0.73 -4.24 6.85
N LEU A 134 -1.16 -3.34 7.73
CA LEU A 134 -1.89 -3.65 8.96
C LEU A 134 -3.27 -4.25 8.66
N LYS A 135 -3.97 -3.75 7.63
CA LYS A 135 -5.21 -4.35 7.13
C LYS A 135 -4.98 -5.77 6.61
N ALA A 136 -3.86 -6.03 5.94
CA ALA A 136 -3.49 -7.37 5.53
C ALA A 136 -3.21 -8.27 6.74
N CYS A 137 -2.47 -7.79 7.75
CA CYS A 137 -2.23 -8.50 9.01
C CYS A 137 -3.54 -8.86 9.73
N ALA A 138 -4.47 -7.91 9.81
CA ALA A 138 -5.79 -8.11 10.40
C ALA A 138 -6.58 -9.21 9.68
N GLY A 139 -6.49 -9.27 8.35
CA GLY A 139 -7.14 -10.33 7.55
C GLY A 139 -6.47 -11.69 7.65
N ILE A 140 -5.16 -11.75 7.94
CA ILE A 140 -4.42 -13.00 8.20
C ILE A 140 -4.65 -13.49 9.64
N VAL A 141 -4.97 -12.57 10.56
CA VAL A 141 -5.17 -12.85 11.99
C VAL A 141 -3.87 -13.36 12.66
N ASP A 142 -2.71 -12.90 12.18
CA ASP A 142 -1.40 -13.22 12.76
C ASP A 142 -0.90 -12.09 13.67
N LEU A 143 -1.01 -12.31 14.98
CA LEU A 143 -0.56 -11.37 16.01
C LEU A 143 0.94 -11.10 15.95
N ARG A 144 1.76 -12.11 15.65
CA ARG A 144 3.23 -11.95 15.62
C ARG A 144 3.64 -11.08 14.45
N LEU A 145 3.02 -11.31 13.29
CA LEU A 145 3.20 -10.45 12.13
C LEU A 145 2.76 -9.01 12.44
N GLY A 146 1.60 -8.85 13.07
CA GLY A 146 1.10 -7.54 13.53
C GLY A 146 2.09 -6.81 14.45
N GLN A 147 2.68 -7.51 15.42
CA GLN A 147 3.70 -6.97 16.33
C GLN A 147 5.00 -6.60 15.60
N ALA A 148 5.44 -7.40 14.63
CA ALA A 148 6.61 -7.08 13.81
C ALA A 148 6.39 -5.80 12.99
N VAL A 149 5.19 -5.64 12.41
CA VAL A 149 4.81 -4.42 11.68
C VAL A 149 4.70 -3.22 12.63
N HIS A 150 4.13 -3.39 13.83
CA HIS A 150 4.13 -2.35 14.87
C HIS A 150 5.56 -1.89 15.22
N GLY A 151 6.49 -2.82 15.43
CA GLY A 151 7.90 -2.46 15.66
C GLY A 151 8.51 -1.61 14.53
N SER A 152 8.14 -1.91 13.28
CA SER A 152 8.52 -1.09 12.12
C SER A 152 7.91 0.32 12.16
N VAL A 153 6.62 0.45 12.50
CA VAL A 153 5.91 1.74 12.67
C VAL A 153 6.62 2.63 13.68
N VAL A 154 6.93 2.09 14.87
CA VAL A 154 7.59 2.82 15.96
C VAL A 154 8.99 3.24 15.53
N ARG A 155 9.77 2.31 14.95
CA ARG A 155 11.14 2.59 14.50
C ARG A 155 11.21 3.69 13.44
N LEU A 156 10.21 3.79 12.56
CA LEU A 156 10.17 4.83 11.53
C LEU A 156 9.46 6.13 11.97
N GLY A 157 8.97 6.20 13.21
CA GLY A 157 8.39 7.41 13.79
C GLY A 157 6.93 7.66 13.38
N PHE A 158 6.19 6.64 12.97
CA PHE A 158 4.79 6.77 12.56
C PHE A 158 3.79 6.42 13.68
N SER A 159 4.25 6.21 14.90
CA SER A 159 3.43 5.88 16.07
C SER A 159 2.51 7.01 16.55
N TYR A 160 2.65 8.23 16.01
CA TYR A 160 1.78 9.36 16.32
C TYR A 160 0.83 9.72 15.17
N ASP A 161 0.92 9.02 14.04
CA ASP A 161 -0.01 9.23 12.94
C ASP A 161 -1.35 8.59 13.29
N THR A 162 -2.38 9.42 13.44
CA THR A 162 -3.73 8.98 13.84
C THR A 162 -4.30 7.89 12.94
N HIS A 163 -4.01 7.94 11.63
CA HIS A 163 -4.53 6.96 10.68
C HIS A 163 -3.81 5.62 10.83
N VAL A 164 -2.49 5.63 11.01
CA VAL A 164 -1.70 4.43 11.31
C VAL A 164 -2.14 3.82 12.64
N LEU A 165 -2.24 4.64 13.70
CA LEU A 165 -2.69 4.22 15.05
C LEU A 165 -4.06 3.54 15.01
N ASN A 166 -5.06 4.17 14.37
CA ASN A 166 -6.40 3.60 14.24
C ASN A 166 -6.36 2.21 13.55
N THR A 167 -5.54 2.08 12.52
CA THR A 167 -5.42 0.81 11.78
C THR A 167 -4.69 -0.24 12.60
N MET A 168 -3.72 0.15 13.44
CA MET A 168 -3.05 -0.76 14.37
C MET A 168 -3.98 -1.26 15.47
N VAL A 169 -4.82 -0.40 16.06
CA VAL A 169 -5.84 -0.81 17.03
C VAL A 169 -6.76 -1.86 16.40
N HIS A 170 -7.28 -1.58 15.21
CA HIS A 170 -8.10 -2.54 14.47
C HIS A 170 -7.39 -3.88 14.25
N MET A 171 -6.12 -3.85 13.82
CA MET A 171 -5.33 -5.06 13.60
C MET A 171 -5.18 -5.89 14.88
N TYR A 172 -4.86 -5.25 16.02
CA TYR A 172 -4.76 -5.94 17.30
C TYR A 172 -6.09 -6.56 17.74
N CYS A 173 -7.18 -5.80 17.62
CA CYS A 173 -8.52 -6.30 17.96
C CYS A 173 -9.01 -7.41 17.03
N SER A 174 -8.44 -7.53 15.82
CA SER A 174 -8.74 -8.64 14.90
C SER A 174 -8.01 -9.92 15.25
N CYS A 175 -6.92 -9.85 16.03
CA CYS A 175 -6.09 -11.00 16.37
C CYS A 175 -6.53 -11.66 17.68
N LYS A 176 -6.47 -13.00 17.72
CA LYS A 176 -6.63 -13.75 18.98
C LYS A 176 -5.59 -13.29 20.00
N ASN A 177 -6.01 -13.01 21.23
CA ASN A 177 -5.18 -12.47 22.32
C ASN A 177 -4.56 -11.10 22.01
N GLY A 178 -5.07 -10.38 21.01
CA GLY A 178 -4.59 -9.05 20.63
C GLY A 178 -5.32 -7.89 21.33
N ILE A 179 -6.48 -8.14 21.94
CA ILE A 179 -7.35 -7.10 22.51
C ILE A 179 -6.62 -6.22 23.51
N ASP A 180 -5.89 -6.79 24.48
CA ASP A 180 -5.15 -6.04 25.50
C ASP A 180 -4.11 -5.08 24.88
N PHE A 181 -3.50 -5.46 23.75
CA PHE A 181 -2.57 -4.59 23.03
C PHE A 181 -3.31 -3.46 22.31
N GLY A 182 -4.48 -3.74 21.73
CA GLY A 182 -5.34 -2.75 21.09
C GLY A 182 -5.88 -1.72 22.09
N GLU A 183 -6.26 -2.16 23.29
CA GLU A 183 -6.72 -1.29 24.38
C GLU A 183 -5.61 -0.35 24.84
N LYS A 184 -4.43 -0.89 25.15
CA LYS A 184 -3.25 -0.07 25.53
C LYS A 184 -2.93 0.98 24.48
N LEU A 185 -2.91 0.57 23.21
CA LEU A 185 -2.61 1.49 22.11
C LEU A 185 -3.67 2.59 21.98
N PHE A 186 -4.95 2.26 22.18
CA PHE A 186 -6.04 3.22 22.15
C PHE A 186 -5.96 4.23 23.31
N ASP A 187 -5.59 3.79 24.50
CA ASP A 187 -5.43 4.64 25.67
C ASP A 187 -4.24 5.62 25.54
N GLU A 188 -3.18 5.19 24.84
CA GLU A 188 -2.01 6.00 24.52
C GLU A 188 -2.24 7.01 23.39
N MET A 189 -3.32 6.86 22.61
CA MET A 189 -3.62 7.81 21.53
C MET A 189 -3.76 9.22 22.10
N PRO A 190 -3.18 10.24 21.42
CA PRO A 190 -3.36 11.61 21.84
C PRO A 190 -4.86 11.94 21.79
N LYS A 191 -5.49 12.00 22.96
CA LYS A 191 -6.85 12.52 23.10
C LYS A 191 -6.83 13.90 22.46
N CYS A 192 -7.80 14.18 21.58
CA CYS A 192 -8.01 15.50 21.02
C CYS A 192 -8.48 16.44 22.14
N ASN A 193 -7.58 16.76 23.07
CA ASN A 193 -7.68 17.91 23.92
C ASN A 193 -6.86 19.00 23.20
N PRO A 194 -7.46 20.13 22.78
CA PRO A 194 -6.75 21.20 22.07
C PRO A 194 -5.66 21.91 22.90
N ALA A 195 -5.23 21.37 24.04
CA ALA A 195 -4.35 22.01 25.01
C ALA A 195 -3.04 21.25 25.31
N LYS A 196 -2.70 20.18 24.58
CA LYS A 196 -1.39 19.53 24.70
C LYS A 196 -0.77 19.30 23.34
N ILE A 197 -0.16 20.35 22.80
CA ILE A 197 0.95 20.22 21.86
C ILE A 197 2.21 20.21 22.73
N PRO A 198 2.86 19.06 23.01
CA PRO A 198 4.17 19.09 23.63
C PRO A 198 5.14 19.67 22.60
N GLN A 199 5.60 20.89 22.86
CA GLN A 199 6.76 21.49 22.21
C GLN A 199 7.89 20.46 22.16
N LEU A 200 8.48 20.28 20.98
CA LEU A 200 9.62 19.41 20.72
C LEU A 200 10.76 19.71 21.71
N GLY A 201 10.87 18.89 22.76
CA GLY A 201 12.08 18.73 23.54
C GLY A 201 12.87 17.56 22.99
N LEU A 202 13.84 17.85 22.13
CA LEU A 202 14.90 16.90 21.76
C LEU A 202 15.56 16.38 23.05
N ASN A 203 15.37 15.10 23.39
CA ASN A 203 16.30 14.43 24.28
C ASN A 203 16.48 12.96 23.88
N LYS A 204 17.62 12.70 23.22
CA LYS A 204 18.10 11.37 22.85
C LYS A 204 18.69 10.68 24.08
N SER A 205 17.86 10.14 24.97
CA SER A 205 18.32 9.22 26.02
C SER A 205 17.15 8.62 26.80
N LYS A 206 16.53 7.58 26.24
CA LYS A 206 15.90 6.45 26.97
C LYS A 206 15.35 5.45 25.95
N VAL A 207 16.26 4.65 25.43
CA VAL A 207 15.93 3.33 24.89
C VAL A 207 15.79 2.40 26.10
N ASN A 208 14.75 1.56 26.08
CA ASN A 208 14.36 0.55 27.08
C ASN A 208 13.65 1.09 28.33
N THR A 209 12.38 0.72 28.51
CA THR A 209 11.96 -0.38 29.40
C THR A 209 10.47 -0.65 29.16
N ILE A 210 10.14 -1.89 28.82
CA ILE A 210 8.76 -2.40 28.83
C ILE A 210 8.37 -2.46 30.31
N ASN A 211 7.46 -1.59 30.75
CA ASN A 211 6.98 -1.59 32.14
C ASN A 211 5.74 -2.50 32.23
N PRO A 212 5.77 -3.60 33.01
CA PRO A 212 4.58 -4.37 33.31
C PRO A 212 3.82 -3.70 34.48
N GLU A 213 2.52 -3.99 34.58
CA GLU A 213 1.56 -3.42 35.52
C GLU A 213 1.03 -2.02 35.17
N PHE A 214 -0.25 -1.94 34.80
CA PHE A 214 -1.19 -0.94 35.32
C PHE A 214 -2.64 -1.39 35.05
N SER A 215 -3.49 -1.13 36.02
CA SER A 215 -4.81 -1.70 36.28
C SER A 215 -5.84 -1.64 35.16
N LEU A 216 -6.61 -2.72 35.05
CA LEU A 216 -7.87 -2.84 34.31
C LEU A 216 -8.89 -1.79 34.79
N ARG A 217 -9.34 -0.91 33.90
CA ARG A 217 -10.65 -0.24 34.01
C ARG A 217 -11.53 -0.71 32.86
N PRO A 218 -12.77 -1.14 33.12
CA PRO A 218 -13.68 -1.52 32.05
C PRO A 218 -14.28 -0.25 31.44
N PHE A 219 -14.18 -0.05 30.13
CA PHE A 219 -15.04 0.90 29.42
C PHE A 219 -15.76 0.27 28.23
N ARG A 220 -17.08 0.33 28.33
CA ARG A 220 -18.07 0.18 27.27
C ARG A 220 -18.08 1.48 26.45
N HIS A 221 -18.46 1.38 25.17
CA HIS A 221 -18.82 2.48 24.24
C HIS A 221 -17.78 2.98 23.21
N SER A 222 -16.84 2.15 22.77
CA SER A 222 -16.15 2.37 21.49
C SER A 222 -16.73 1.42 20.43
N THR A 223 -17.33 1.94 19.35
CA THR A 223 -17.90 1.13 18.24
C THR A 223 -16.91 0.09 17.72
N VAL A 224 -15.62 0.42 17.72
CA VAL A 224 -14.53 -0.50 17.35
C VAL A 224 -14.45 -1.74 18.25
N PHE A 225 -14.65 -1.58 19.57
CA PHE A 225 -14.59 -2.67 20.55
C PHE A 225 -15.92 -3.42 20.69
N VAL A 226 -17.05 -2.76 20.46
CA VAL A 226 -18.37 -3.43 20.41
C VAL A 226 -18.44 -4.41 19.24
N THR A 227 -17.85 -4.05 18.09
CA THR A 227 -17.82 -4.94 16.92
C THR A 227 -16.82 -6.10 17.14
N ALA A 228 -15.65 -5.85 17.74
CA ALA A 228 -14.66 -6.89 18.02
C ALA A 228 -15.15 -7.95 19.03
N ARG A 229 -15.94 -7.57 20.05
CA ARG A 229 -16.52 -8.55 21.00
C ARG A 229 -17.57 -9.46 20.37
N ASN A 230 -18.28 -9.02 19.33
CA ASN A 230 -19.34 -9.80 18.68
C ASN A 230 -18.82 -10.85 17.69
N PHE A 231 -17.52 -10.85 17.36
CA PHE A 231 -16.90 -11.89 16.50
C PHE A 231 -16.29 -13.06 17.29
N HIS A 232 -16.34 -13.03 18.63
CA HIS A 232 -15.75 -14.04 19.51
C HIS A 232 -16.76 -14.78 20.41
N THR A 233 -18.04 -14.75 20.06
CA THR A 233 -19.08 -15.63 20.61
C THR A 233 -19.63 -16.51 19.50
#